data_AF-A0A6B3HVZ8-F1
#
_entry.id   AF-A0A6B3HVZ8-F1
#
_cell.length_a   1.000
_cell.length_b   1.000
_cell.length_c   1.000
_cell.angle_alpha   90.00
_cell.angle_beta   90.00
_cell.angle_gamma   90.00
#
_symmetry.space_group_name_H-M   'P 1'
#
loop_
_entity.id
_entity.type
_entity.pdbx_description
1 polymer ?
#
loop_
_entity_poly.entity_id
_entity_poly.type
_entity_poly.pdbx_seq_one_letter_code
_entity_poly.pdbx_strand_id
1 'polypeptide(L)'
;MAVTGLIMLGYLVAHMVGNLKIFFGPGEFDGYAHWLRTMGEPILHYEWALWIVRVGLVAAVVLHGVSAYQLSRRDIRARPAKYVHKR
;
A
#
# COMPACT_ATOMS: atom_id res chain seq x y z
N MET A 1 8.74 -5.53 6.45
CA MET A 1 7.99 -6.76 6.80
C MET A 1 6.59 -6.42 7.34
N ALA A 2 6.23 -6.78 8.58
CA ALA A 2 4.86 -6.75 9.10
C ALA A 2 4.21 -5.35 9.03
N VAL A 3 4.84 -4.32 9.62
CA VAL A 3 4.29 -2.95 9.64
C VAL A 3 4.03 -2.41 8.23
N THR A 4 5.04 -2.46 7.37
CA THR A 4 4.91 -2.06 5.95
C THR A 4 3.86 -2.87 5.20
N GLY A 5 3.69 -4.16 5.53
CA GLY A 5 2.67 -5.03 4.94
C GLY A 5 1.26 -4.63 5.38
N LEU A 6 1.06 -4.33 6.67
CA LEU A 6 -0.21 -3.84 7.21
C LEU A 6 -0.61 -2.49 6.59
N ILE A 7 0.34 -1.57 6.41
CA ILE A 7 0.08 -0.29 5.73
C ILE A 7 -0.44 -0.52 4.31
N MET A 8 0.25 -1.38 3.54
CA MET A 8 -0.17 -1.68 2.15
C MET A 8 -1.51 -2.41 2.10
N LEU A 9 -1.78 -3.35 3.02
CA LEU A 9 -3.06 -4.06 3.10
C LEU A 9 -4.21 -3.10 3.46
N GLY A 10 -4.01 -2.24 4.46
CA GLY A 10 -5.00 -1.23 4.85
C GLY A 10 -5.31 -0.28 3.69
N TYR A 11 -4.28 0.16 2.96
CA TYR A 11 -4.47 0.95 1.76
C TYR A 11 -5.21 0.19 0.66
N LEU A 12 -4.88 -1.09 0.41
CA LEU A 12 -5.59 -1.92 -0.57
C LEU A 12 -7.09 -1.97 -0.27
N VAL A 13 -7.47 -2.23 0.99
CA VAL A 13 -8.89 -2.24 1.39
C VAL A 13 -9.54 -0.88 1.16
N ALA A 14 -8.92 0.21 1.64
CA ALA A 14 -9.44 1.56 1.44
C ALA A 14 -9.56 1.94 -0.06
N HIS A 15 -8.58 1.55 -0.85
CA HIS A 15 -8.55 1.77 -2.29
C HIS A 15 -9.68 1.01 -2.99
N MET A 16 -9.89 -0.25 -2.64
CA MET A 16 -10.99 -1.04 -3.19
C MET A 16 -12.34 -0.43 -2.82
N VAL A 17 -12.53 0.02 -1.57
CA VAL A 17 -13.76 0.73 -1.16
C VAL A 17 -13.99 1.99 -2.01
N GLY A 18 -12.94 2.78 -2.25
CA GLY A 18 -13.01 3.94 -3.13
C GLY A 18 -13.39 3.58 -4.58
N ASN A 19 -12.83 2.49 -5.13
CA ASN A 19 -13.17 2.03 -6.48
C ASN A 19 -14.60 1.49 -6.58
N LEU A 20 -15.07 0.78 -5.56
CA LEU A 20 -16.43 0.27 -5.51
C LEU A 20 -17.47 1.40 -5.54
N LYS A 21 -17.07 2.65 -5.22
CA LYS A 21 -17.99 3.78 -5.36
C LYS A 21 -18.50 3.99 -6.79
N ILE A 22 -17.82 3.45 -7.80
CA ILE A 22 -18.26 3.49 -9.19
C ILE A 22 -19.67 2.89 -9.38
N PHE A 23 -20.08 1.95 -8.53
CA PHE A 23 -21.39 1.30 -8.59
C PHE A 23 -22.54 2.15 -8.02
N PHE A 24 -22.25 3.27 -7.34
CA PHE A 24 -23.28 4.19 -6.83
C PHE A 24 -23.57 5.36 -7.79
N GLY A 25 -22.96 5.35 -8.98
CA GLY A 25 -23.18 6.35 -10.02
C GLY A 25 -22.13 7.47 -10.04
N PRO A 26 -22.11 8.27 -11.12
CA PRO A 26 -21.04 9.23 -11.39
C PRO A 26 -20.96 10.34 -10.34
N GLY A 27 -22.09 10.84 -9.82
CA GLY A 27 -22.09 11.92 -8.83
C GLY A 27 -21.40 11.54 -7.51
N GLU A 28 -21.65 10.34 -6.99
CA GLU A 28 -20.99 9.82 -5.79
C GLU A 28 -19.49 9.58 -6.02
N PHE A 29 -19.14 9.07 -7.20
CA PHE A 29 -17.75 8.79 -7.56
C PHE A 29 -16.94 10.08 -7.72
N ASP A 30 -17.47 11.05 -8.47
CA ASP A 30 -16.83 12.35 -8.70
C ASP A 30 -16.74 13.17 -7.42
N GLY A 31 -17.80 13.13 -6.58
CA GLY A 31 -17.80 13.77 -5.26
C GLY A 31 -16.72 13.20 -4.34
N TYR A 32 -16.58 11.87 -4.29
CA TYR A 32 -15.50 11.22 -3.54
C TYR A 32 -14.11 11.58 -4.09
N ALA A 33 -13.96 11.63 -5.42
CA ALA A 33 -12.71 12.02 -6.06
C ALA A 33 -12.34 13.49 -5.74
N HIS A 34 -13.31 14.39 -5.69
CA HIS A 34 -13.08 15.78 -5.28
C HIS A 34 -12.68 15.86 -3.80
N TRP A 35 -13.42 15.20 -2.91
CA TRP A 35 -13.10 15.14 -1.48
C TRP A 35 -11.68 14.62 -1.22
N LEU A 36 -11.24 13.61 -1.95
CA LEU A 36 -9.88 13.08 -1.84
C LEU A 36 -8.80 14.16 -2.05
N ARG A 37 -9.06 15.15 -2.91
CA ARG A 37 -8.11 16.24 -3.19
C ARG A 37 -8.19 17.36 -2.17
N THR A 38 -9.33 17.58 -1.52
CA THR A 38 -9.52 18.63 -0.52
C THR A 38 -9.42 18.12 0.92
N MET A 39 -9.19 16.81 1.11
CA MET A 39 -9.08 16.18 2.42
C MET A 39 -7.95 16.79 3.25
N GLY A 40 -8.31 17.34 4.42
CA GLY A 40 -7.39 17.99 5.35
C GLY A 40 -7.34 19.51 5.22
N GLU A 41 -8.11 20.12 4.32
CA GLU A 41 -8.28 21.57 4.28
C GLU A 41 -8.91 22.11 5.59
N PRO A 42 -8.52 23.31 6.04
CA PRO A 42 -7.55 24.22 5.43
C PRO A 42 -6.09 23.96 5.85
N ILE A 43 -5.83 22.98 6.73
CA ILE A 43 -4.49 22.68 7.26
C ILE A 43 -3.56 22.19 6.14
N LEU A 44 -4.08 21.33 5.28
CA LEU A 44 -3.40 20.82 4.10
C LEU A 44 -3.98 21.50 2.86
N HIS A 45 -3.13 21.91 1.93
CA HIS A 45 -3.56 22.43 0.64
C HIS A 45 -4.08 21.31 -0.27
N TYR A 46 -4.72 21.72 -1.37
CA TYR A 46 -5.23 20.82 -2.41
C TYR A 46 -4.20 19.74 -2.81
N GLU A 47 -4.62 18.48 -2.74
CA GLU A 47 -3.89 17.23 -3.00
C GLU A 47 -2.74 16.89 -2.05
N TRP A 48 -2.43 17.69 -1.04
CA TRP A 48 -1.31 17.42 -0.15
C TRP A 48 -1.46 16.10 0.60
N ALA A 49 -2.66 15.83 1.13
CA ALA A 49 -2.94 14.55 1.79
C ALA A 49 -2.72 13.36 0.84
N LEU A 50 -3.11 13.49 -0.44
CA LEU A 50 -2.88 12.45 -1.45
C LEU A 50 -1.40 12.22 -1.71
N TRP A 51 -0.61 13.28 -1.81
CA TRP A 51 0.83 13.16 -2.00
C TRP A 51 1.53 12.52 -0.81
N ILE A 52 1.13 12.87 0.42
CA ILE A 52 1.64 12.22 1.63
C ILE A 52 1.36 10.71 1.58
N VAL A 53 0.13 10.31 1.25
CA VAL A 53 -0.25 8.90 1.11
C VAL A 53 0.58 8.22 -0.01
N ARG A 54 0.75 8.85 -1.17
CA ARG A 54 1.55 8.30 -2.29
C ARG A 54 2.99 8.06 -1.89
N VAL A 55 3.66 9.07 -1.32
CA VAL A 55 5.06 8.96 -0.89
C VAL A 55 5.19 7.90 0.21
N GLY A 56 4.26 7.89 1.18
CA GLY A 56 4.21 6.88 2.24
C GLY A 56 4.06 5.46 1.69
N LEU A 57 3.21 5.25 0.68
CA LEU A 57 3.04 3.94 0.04
C LEU A 57 4.25 3.51 -0.77
N VAL A 58 4.86 4.41 -1.53
CA VAL A 58 6.11 4.12 -2.25
C VAL A 58 7.19 3.68 -1.25
N ALA A 59 7.35 4.42 -0.15
CA ALA A 59 8.27 4.06 0.92
C ALA A 59 7.92 2.68 1.53
N ALA A 60 6.63 2.41 1.82
CA ALA A 60 6.19 1.14 2.37
C ALA A 60 6.50 -0.05 1.44
N VAL A 61 6.25 0.09 0.13
CA VAL A 61 6.55 -0.94 -0.87
C VAL A 61 8.05 -1.23 -0.92
N VAL A 62 8.88 -0.18 -1.02
CA VAL A 62 10.34 -0.31 -1.07
C VAL A 62 10.87 -0.99 0.20
N LEU A 63 10.47 -0.49 1.37
CA LEU A 63 10.92 -1.03 2.66
C LEU A 63 10.44 -2.48 2.86
N HIS A 64 9.22 -2.81 2.42
CA HIS A 64 8.71 -4.17 2.48
C HIS A 64 9.54 -5.12 1.60
N GLY A 65 9.76 -4.75 0.34
CA GLY A 65 10.53 -5.53 -0.63
C GLY A 65 11.98 -5.74 -0.19
N VAL A 66 12.65 -4.68 0.28
CA VAL A 66 14.02 -4.76 0.83
C VAL A 66 14.07 -5.72 2.02
N SER A 67 13.11 -5.61 2.94
CA SER A 67 13.07 -6.51 4.10
C SER A 67 12.86 -7.97 3.70
N ALA A 68 11.94 -8.23 2.75
CA ALA A 68 11.64 -9.56 2.26
C ALA A 68 12.85 -10.19 1.56
N TYR A 69 13.54 -9.39 0.73
CA TYR A 69 14.78 -9.81 0.08
C TYR A 69 15.88 -10.15 1.09
N GLN A 70 16.12 -9.27 2.07
CA GLN A 70 17.14 -9.51 3.10
C GLN A 70 16.87 -10.78 3.91
N LEU A 71 15.61 -11.01 4.30
CA LEU A 71 15.22 -12.20 5.04
C LEU A 71 15.37 -13.47 4.20
N SER A 72 14.91 -13.43 2.94
CA SER A 72 15.03 -14.56 2.01
C SER A 72 16.50 -14.93 1.78
N ARG A 73 17.37 -13.94 1.58
CA ARG A 73 18.80 -14.17 1.40
C ARG A 73 19.46 -14.77 2.66
N ARG A 74 19.03 -14.35 3.85
CA ARG A 74 19.52 -14.89 5.12
C ARG A 74 19.06 -16.34 5.33
N ASP A 75 17.80 -16.65 5.04
CA ASP A 75 17.29 -18.03 5.11
C ASP A 75 18.08 -18.97 4.20
N ILE A 76 18.31 -18.56 2.94
CA ILE A 76 19.07 -19.34 1.98
C ILE A 76 20.51 -19.58 2.46
N ARG A 77 21.20 -18.54 2.99
CA ARG A 77 22.57 -18.66 3.48
C ARG A 77 22.68 -19.51 4.74
N ALA A 78 21.65 -19.51 5.58
CA ALA A 78 21.60 -20.28 6.82
C ALA A 78 21.33 -21.79 6.60
N ARG A 79 21.09 -22.23 5.35
CA ARG A 79 20.77 -23.62 5.04
C ARG A 79 22.02 -24.48 4.84
N PRO A 80 22.25 -25.51 5.69
CA PRO A 80 23.30 -26.49 5.48
C PRO A 80 22.96 -27.56 4.42
N ALA A 81 21.68 -27.80 4.13
CA ALA A 81 21.24 -28.75 3.11
C ALA A 81 20.10 -28.16 2.25
N LYS A 82 20.10 -28.48 0.95
CA LYS A 82 19.05 -28.04 0.01
C LYS A 82 17.74 -28.80 0.26
N TYR A 83 16.60 -28.18 -0.08
CA TYR A 83 15.29 -28.82 0.01
C TYR A 83 15.25 -30.10 -0.83
N VAL A 84 14.95 -31.24 -0.18
CA VAL A 84 14.72 -32.51 -0.87
C VAL A 84 13.34 -32.45 -1.51
N HIS A 85 13.28 -32.36 -2.83
CA HIS A 85 12.05 -32.64 -3.57
C HIS A 85 11.90 -34.15 -3.71
N LYS A 86 10.80 -34.71 -3.19
CA LYS A 86 10.44 -36.11 -3.44
C LYS A 86 9.92 -36.17 -4.88
N ARG A 87 10.62 -36.93 -5.74
CA ARG A 87 10.13 -37.28 -7.07
C ARG A 87 8.95 -38.24 -6.96
#